data_AF-A0A7S2TKW2-F1
#
_entry.id   AF-A0A7S2TKW2-F1
#
_cell.length_a   1.000
_cell.length_b   1.000
_cell.length_c   1.000
_cell.angle_alpha   90.00
_cell.angle_beta   90.00
_cell.angle_gamma   90.00
#
_symmetry.space_group_name_H-M   'P 1'
#
loop_
_entity.id
_entity.type
_entity.pdbx_description
1 polymer ?
#
loop_
_entity_poly.entity_id
_entity_poly.type
_entity_poly.pdbx_seq_one_letter_code
_entity_poly.pdbx_strand_id
1 'polypeptide(L)'
;MASAVVVAAEAATESGACALVDNPSRIPLYMPDVGTTKLHEDEMSVVWNLTIPAGTRLPPHEHMYDYSFHVLEGSTLAVYSGQDGKHIFSFDAPTGHTMSFKREGEMMVDITGAIPPFPAVHGVKNVGEGNYREMLFETKPCKSVPHGEYARRYDNEDMRRIFLAKDGAAAKTHHDGAKILANSENVNDETEKKFTKGYTHGMLLSLDASARDRTPDIPVDALVLDFYPQLVKDAGAEEGMKRVKHMVLVRFKPETPVGEMVAGYIGLTTKISEMKGFEWGPIANKLGEEEKAMGFQYGFVTTFNSEADRTAYLVHEAHGEYVNELVPNLEDFMVFDVLEAQ
;
A
#
# COMPACT_ATOMS: atom_id res chain seq x y z
N MET A 1 -26.43 -34.05 -45.36
CA MET A 1 -26.82 -34.72 -44.09
C MET A 1 -25.63 -34.51 -43.14
N ALA A 2 -25.72 -33.90 -41.95
CA ALA A 2 -26.63 -34.16 -40.81
C ALA A 2 -26.36 -35.57 -40.21
N SER A 3 -26.13 -35.81 -38.91
CA SER A 3 -26.05 -34.98 -37.66
C SER A 3 -25.37 -35.84 -36.54
N ALA A 4 -24.93 -35.43 -35.34
CA ALA A 4 -24.89 -34.19 -34.52
C ALA A 4 -23.53 -34.17 -33.70
N VAL A 5 -23.14 -33.30 -32.74
CA VAL A 5 -23.67 -32.85 -31.41
C VAL A 5 -24.11 -34.07 -30.53
N VAL A 6 -23.61 -34.33 -29.31
CA VAL A 6 -23.70 -33.54 -28.05
C VAL A 6 -22.61 -33.91 -27.01
N VAL A 7 -22.05 -32.88 -26.38
CA VAL A 7 -21.50 -32.69 -25.00
C VAL A 7 -21.09 -33.90 -24.11
N ALA A 8 -19.86 -33.83 -23.60
CA ALA A 8 -19.49 -34.08 -22.19
C ALA A 8 -18.40 -33.05 -21.78
N ALA A 9 -18.20 -32.78 -20.49
CA ALA A 9 -17.33 -31.71 -19.98
C ALA A 9 -16.35 -32.18 -18.88
N GLU A 10 -15.64 -31.22 -18.27
CA GLU A 10 -14.64 -31.36 -17.19
C GLU A 10 -13.29 -31.96 -17.62
N ALA A 11 -12.16 -31.60 -17.01
CA ALA A 11 -11.94 -30.74 -15.84
C ALA A 11 -10.95 -29.59 -16.14
N ALA A 12 -11.05 -28.49 -15.38
CA ALA A 12 -10.13 -27.37 -15.43
C ALA A 12 -8.98 -27.54 -14.41
N THR A 13 -7.84 -26.90 -14.67
CA THR A 13 -6.75 -26.71 -13.70
C THR A 13 -6.31 -25.25 -13.72
N GLU A 14 -6.99 -24.41 -12.94
CA GLU A 14 -6.65 -23.00 -12.78
C GLU A 14 -5.89 -22.77 -11.47
N SER A 15 -4.70 -22.21 -11.55
CA SER A 15 -4.00 -21.58 -10.42
C SER A 15 -4.27 -20.07 -10.47
N GLY A 16 -5.46 -19.67 -10.03
CA GLY A 16 -5.93 -18.28 -10.14
C GLY A 16 -5.14 -17.31 -9.25
N ALA A 17 -4.30 -16.47 -9.87
CA ALA A 17 -3.82 -15.23 -9.25
C ALA A 17 -4.93 -14.16 -9.27
N CYS A 18 -4.84 -13.16 -8.38
CA CYS A 18 -5.89 -12.18 -8.18
C CYS A 18 -6.22 -11.40 -9.46
N ALA A 19 -7.45 -11.53 -9.96
CA ALA A 19 -7.91 -10.83 -11.15
C ALA A 19 -8.29 -9.38 -10.82
N LEU A 20 -7.57 -8.42 -11.41
CA LEU A 20 -8.07 -7.05 -11.54
C LEU A 20 -9.27 -7.06 -12.50
N VAL A 21 -10.30 -6.28 -12.20
CA VAL A 21 -11.56 -6.30 -12.95
C VAL A 21 -11.35 -5.75 -14.37
N ASP A 22 -11.60 -6.58 -15.38
CA ASP A 22 -11.51 -6.20 -16.79
C ASP A 22 -12.42 -5.02 -17.13
N ASN A 23 -11.84 -3.96 -17.69
CA ASN A 23 -12.56 -3.04 -18.57
C ASN A 23 -12.42 -3.56 -20.01
N PRO A 24 -13.47 -4.16 -20.62
CA PRO A 24 -13.35 -5.01 -21.80
C PRO A 24 -13.20 -4.23 -23.13
N SER A 25 -12.35 -3.20 -23.13
CA SER A 25 -12.15 -2.28 -24.26
C SER A 25 -10.68 -1.94 -24.57
N ARG A 26 -9.70 -2.45 -23.81
CA ARG A 26 -8.27 -2.34 -24.15
C ARG A 26 -7.58 -3.71 -24.14
N ILE A 27 -7.06 -4.11 -25.30
CA ILE A 27 -6.13 -5.25 -25.44
C ILE A 27 -4.85 -4.90 -24.66
N PRO A 28 -4.27 -5.82 -23.85
CA PRO A 28 -3.01 -5.57 -23.16
C PRO A 28 -1.84 -5.52 -24.15
N LEU A 29 -1.54 -4.31 -24.61
CA LEU A 29 -0.29 -4.00 -25.31
C LEU A 29 0.85 -4.03 -24.30
N TYR A 30 1.81 -4.94 -24.50
CA TYR A 30 3.10 -4.93 -23.80
C TYR A 30 3.75 -3.55 -23.99
N MET A 31 3.89 -2.80 -22.90
CA MET A 31 4.60 -1.53 -22.93
C MET A 31 6.12 -1.78 -22.80
N PRO A 32 6.95 -1.14 -23.64
CA PRO A 32 8.40 -1.10 -23.49
C PRO A 32 8.85 -0.52 -22.14
N ASP A 33 10.01 -0.99 -21.67
CA ASP A 33 10.74 -0.40 -20.56
C ASP A 33 11.15 1.06 -20.84
N VAL A 34 11.20 1.88 -19.78
CA VAL A 34 11.61 3.31 -19.87
C VAL A 34 13.10 3.51 -20.15
N GLY A 35 13.90 2.44 -20.09
CA GLY A 35 15.34 2.49 -20.30
C GLY A 35 15.87 1.26 -21.06
N THR A 36 17.01 1.41 -21.73
CA THR A 36 17.63 0.31 -22.50
C THR A 36 18.18 -0.83 -21.65
N THR A 37 18.44 -0.61 -20.36
CA THR A 37 18.90 -1.65 -19.43
C THR A 37 18.54 -1.27 -18.01
N LYS A 38 17.80 -2.13 -17.29
CA LYS A 38 17.59 -2.03 -15.85
C LYS A 38 18.91 -2.36 -15.13
N LEU A 39 19.42 -1.43 -14.33
CA LEU A 39 20.66 -1.59 -13.56
C LEU A 39 20.38 -2.07 -12.13
N HIS A 40 19.29 -1.58 -11.54
CA HIS A 40 18.89 -1.87 -10.16
C HIS A 40 17.37 -1.78 -10.02
N GLU A 41 16.82 -2.55 -9.09
CA GLU A 41 15.43 -2.44 -8.65
C GLU A 41 15.29 -2.94 -7.20
N ASP A 42 14.67 -2.14 -6.35
CA ASP A 42 14.29 -2.50 -4.98
C ASP A 42 12.88 -1.99 -4.64
N GLU A 43 12.56 -1.82 -3.35
CA GLU A 43 11.25 -1.34 -2.92
C GLU A 43 11.09 0.19 -3.01
N MET A 44 12.19 0.93 -3.13
CA MET A 44 12.23 2.41 -3.14
C MET A 44 12.55 2.98 -4.53
N SER A 45 13.12 2.18 -5.43
CA SER A 45 13.70 2.67 -6.68
C SER A 45 13.70 1.67 -7.82
N VAL A 46 13.76 2.20 -9.04
CA VAL A 46 14.32 1.51 -10.22
C VAL A 46 15.40 2.42 -10.80
N VAL A 47 16.56 1.86 -11.16
CA VAL A 47 17.63 2.60 -11.83
C VAL A 47 17.87 1.99 -13.20
N TRP A 48 17.89 2.84 -14.22
CA TRP A 48 18.01 2.47 -15.63
C TRP A 48 19.21 3.17 -16.28
N ASN A 49 19.94 2.46 -17.15
CA ASN A 49 20.75 3.08 -18.20
C ASN A 49 19.86 3.21 -19.43
N LEU A 50 19.62 4.45 -19.87
CA LEU A 50 19.03 4.75 -21.18
C LEU A 50 20.13 5.17 -22.16
N THR A 51 20.04 4.70 -23.40
CA THR A 51 21.02 4.96 -24.46
C THR A 51 20.31 5.03 -25.80
N ILE A 52 20.34 6.19 -26.46
CA ILE A 52 19.64 6.45 -27.72
C ILE A 52 20.65 6.93 -28.77
N PRO A 53 21.01 6.11 -29.78
CA PRO A 53 21.91 6.53 -30.85
C PRO A 53 21.31 7.67 -31.70
N ALA A 54 22.17 8.48 -32.34
CA ALA A 54 21.77 9.59 -33.19
C ALA A 54 20.63 9.23 -34.16
N GLY A 55 19.58 10.06 -34.21
CA GLY A 55 18.42 9.84 -35.07
C GLY A 55 17.48 8.69 -34.66
N THR A 56 17.78 7.92 -33.62
CA THR A 56 16.95 6.79 -33.17
C THR A 56 15.75 7.28 -32.36
N ARG A 57 14.56 6.75 -32.68
CA ARG A 57 13.33 6.92 -31.88
C ARG A 57 13.02 5.62 -31.14
N LEU A 58 12.80 5.69 -29.84
CA LEU A 58 12.28 4.58 -29.05
C LEU A 58 10.74 4.47 -29.23
N PRO A 59 10.18 3.25 -29.11
CA PRO A 59 8.73 3.09 -29.02
C PRO A 59 8.17 3.83 -27.79
N PRO A 60 6.87 4.18 -27.75
CA PRO A 60 6.28 4.78 -26.56
C PRO A 60 6.33 3.85 -25.34
N HIS A 61 6.66 4.41 -24.19
CA HIS A 61 6.74 3.75 -22.88
C HIS A 61 5.92 4.55 -21.84
N GLU A 62 5.73 4.02 -20.63
CA GLU A 62 5.05 4.72 -19.53
C GLU A 62 5.94 4.86 -18.28
N HIS A 63 6.10 6.08 -17.78
CA HIS A 63 6.72 6.31 -16.46
C HIS A 63 5.69 6.15 -15.35
N MET A 64 5.77 5.06 -14.59
CA MET A 64 4.81 4.74 -13.53
C MET A 64 4.99 5.56 -12.24
N TYR A 65 6.10 6.31 -12.14
CA TYR A 65 6.55 6.97 -10.91
C TYR A 65 7.11 8.37 -11.18
N ASP A 66 7.33 9.13 -10.12
CA ASP A 66 8.22 10.30 -10.15
C ASP A 66 9.63 9.84 -10.54
N TYR A 67 10.30 10.58 -11.42
CA TYR A 67 11.64 10.22 -11.87
C TYR A 67 12.59 11.40 -11.99
N SER A 68 13.88 11.13 -11.96
CA SER A 68 14.94 12.07 -12.31
C SER A 68 15.97 11.37 -13.17
N PHE A 69 16.54 12.06 -14.17
CA PHE A 69 17.67 11.54 -14.92
C PHE A 69 18.88 12.47 -14.85
N HIS A 70 20.07 11.87 -14.87
CA HIS A 70 21.34 12.58 -14.99
C HIS A 70 22.02 12.22 -16.32
N VAL A 71 22.35 13.25 -17.10
CA VAL A 71 22.86 13.11 -18.47
C VAL A 71 24.34 12.77 -18.48
N LEU A 72 24.68 11.57 -18.97
CA LEU A 72 26.06 11.10 -19.13
C LEU A 72 26.68 11.52 -20.48
N GLU A 73 25.90 11.45 -21.55
CA GLU A 73 26.28 11.88 -22.90
C GLU A 73 25.11 12.68 -23.48
N GLY A 74 25.27 14.00 -23.60
CA GLY A 74 24.18 14.92 -23.93
C GLY A 74 23.88 15.05 -25.42
N SER A 75 22.63 15.40 -25.74
CA SER A 75 22.11 15.64 -27.09
C SER A 75 20.80 16.43 -27.04
N THR A 76 20.26 16.80 -28.21
CA THR A 76 18.89 17.31 -28.34
C THR A 76 17.91 16.14 -28.41
N LEU A 77 16.89 16.13 -27.55
CA LEU A 77 15.80 15.16 -27.53
C LEU A 77 14.50 15.76 -28.06
N ALA A 78 13.70 14.95 -28.73
CA ALA A 78 12.34 15.28 -29.17
C ALA A 78 11.35 14.29 -28.55
N VAL A 79 10.32 14.82 -27.87
CA VAL A 79 9.27 14.06 -27.19
C VAL A 79 8.05 13.96 -28.10
N TYR A 80 7.44 12.77 -28.13
CA TYR A 80 6.29 12.46 -28.97
C TYR A 80 5.18 11.79 -28.16
N SER A 81 3.93 12.12 -28.49
CA SER A 81 2.72 11.49 -27.98
C SER A 81 2.76 9.97 -28.19
N GLY A 82 2.47 9.21 -27.13
CA GLY A 82 2.33 7.75 -27.22
C GLY A 82 1.04 7.29 -27.89
N GLN A 83 0.00 8.13 -27.92
CA GLN A 83 -1.32 7.77 -28.47
C GLN A 83 -1.40 7.88 -29.99
N ASP A 84 -0.83 8.95 -30.56
CA ASP A 84 -0.96 9.29 -32.00
C ASP A 84 0.39 9.60 -32.67
N GLY A 85 1.51 9.42 -31.96
CA GLY A 85 2.85 9.52 -32.49
C GLY A 85 3.35 10.93 -32.82
N LYS A 86 2.52 11.98 -32.64
CA LYS A 86 2.84 13.39 -32.95
C LYS A 86 3.96 13.93 -32.06
N HIS A 87 4.72 14.88 -32.59
CA HIS A 87 5.70 15.66 -31.81
C HIS A 87 4.99 16.56 -30.81
N ILE A 88 5.53 16.68 -29.60
CA ILE A 88 5.02 17.58 -28.54
C ILE A 88 5.96 18.78 -28.38
N PHE A 89 7.23 18.51 -28.08
CA PHE A 89 8.29 19.52 -27.95
C PHE A 89 9.68 18.87 -28.12
N SER A 90 10.71 19.69 -28.22
CA SER A 90 12.11 19.27 -28.16
C SER A 90 12.88 20.10 -27.14
N PHE A 91 13.92 19.53 -26.55
CA PHE A 91 14.77 20.19 -25.56
C PHE A 91 16.21 19.70 -25.68
N ASP A 92 17.16 20.54 -25.28
CA ASP A 92 18.56 20.17 -25.16
C ASP A 92 18.83 19.56 -23.78
N ALA A 93 19.43 18.38 -23.75
CA ALA A 93 19.84 17.68 -22.55
C ALA A 93 21.38 17.62 -22.53
N PRO A 94 22.08 18.64 -21.99
CA PRO A 94 23.54 18.70 -22.03
C PRO A 94 24.19 17.79 -20.98
N THR A 95 25.39 17.28 -21.28
CA THR A 95 26.17 16.41 -20.37
C THR A 95 26.36 17.05 -18.99
N GLY A 96 26.12 16.27 -17.94
CA GLY A 96 26.20 16.69 -16.54
C GLY A 96 24.97 17.44 -16.02
N HIS A 97 23.92 17.62 -16.84
CA HIS A 97 22.65 18.16 -16.39
C HIS A 97 21.80 17.09 -15.68
N THR A 98 20.88 17.53 -14.83
CA THR A 98 19.90 16.67 -14.15
C THR A 98 18.52 17.29 -14.34
N MET A 99 17.54 16.49 -14.74
CA MET A 99 16.13 16.90 -14.82
C MET A 99 15.27 15.98 -13.96
N SER A 100 14.17 16.51 -13.42
CA SER A 100 13.33 15.84 -12.43
C SER A 100 11.86 16.12 -12.69
N PHE A 101 11.04 15.07 -12.66
CA PHE A 101 9.65 15.09 -13.08
C PHE A 101 8.75 14.43 -12.05
N LYS A 102 7.71 15.15 -11.63
CA LYS A 102 6.62 14.59 -10.83
C LYS A 102 5.52 14.04 -11.74
N ARG A 103 4.94 12.88 -11.40
CA ARG A 103 3.76 12.36 -12.09
C ARG A 103 2.49 12.98 -11.48
N GLU A 104 1.72 13.67 -12.31
CA GLU A 104 0.40 14.23 -11.98
C GLU A 104 -0.67 13.57 -12.86
N GLY A 105 -1.24 12.47 -12.37
CA GLY A 105 -2.28 11.71 -13.07
C GLY A 105 -1.75 10.98 -14.31
N GLU A 106 -2.16 11.40 -15.50
CA GLU A 106 -1.66 10.90 -16.79
C GLU A 106 -0.48 11.74 -17.35
N MET A 107 0.03 12.73 -16.61
CA MET A 107 1.05 13.67 -17.05
C MET A 107 2.33 13.60 -16.20
N MET A 108 3.46 13.96 -16.80
CA MET A 108 4.70 14.32 -16.13
C MET A 108 4.86 15.85 -16.11
N VAL A 109 5.29 16.38 -14.97
CA VAL A 109 5.47 17.82 -14.71
C VAL A 109 6.90 18.07 -14.26
N ASP A 110 7.62 18.94 -14.97
CA ASP A 110 8.96 19.40 -14.61
C ASP A 110 8.91 20.19 -13.29
N ILE A 111 9.66 19.74 -12.26
CA ILE A 111 9.67 20.41 -10.95
C ILE A 111 10.27 21.82 -10.98
N THR A 112 11.00 22.17 -12.05
CA THR A 112 11.57 23.49 -12.30
C THR A 112 10.70 24.37 -13.19
N GLY A 113 9.73 23.78 -13.90
CA GLY A 113 8.88 24.46 -14.89
C GLY A 113 9.63 24.97 -16.14
N ALA A 114 10.82 24.44 -16.43
CA ALA A 114 11.61 24.81 -17.62
C ALA A 114 11.06 24.21 -18.92
N ILE A 115 10.45 23.02 -18.87
CA ILE A 115 9.74 22.38 -19.99
C ILE A 115 8.24 22.18 -19.68
N PRO A 116 7.34 22.25 -20.68
CA PRO A 116 5.91 22.11 -20.47
C PRO A 116 5.52 20.67 -20.08
N PRO A 117 4.43 20.45 -19.31
CA PRO A 117 3.94 19.12 -18.99
C PRO A 117 3.62 18.27 -20.22
N PHE A 118 3.89 16.96 -20.13
CA PHE A 118 3.70 15.99 -21.22
C PHE A 118 3.11 14.67 -20.70
N PRO A 119 2.47 13.84 -21.53
CA PRO A 119 1.89 12.58 -21.07
C PRO A 119 2.92 11.62 -20.47
N ALA A 120 2.55 10.92 -19.40
CA ALA A 120 3.33 9.84 -18.81
C ALA A 120 3.57 8.70 -19.81
N VAL A 121 2.64 8.49 -20.76
CA VAL A 121 2.79 7.59 -21.92
C VAL A 121 3.31 8.37 -23.14
N HIS A 122 4.61 8.31 -23.39
CA HIS A 122 5.27 9.05 -24.49
C HIS A 122 6.42 8.25 -25.11
N GLY A 123 6.87 8.66 -26.29
CA GLY A 123 8.08 8.12 -26.93
C GLY A 123 9.11 9.21 -27.20
N VAL A 124 10.39 8.87 -27.05
CA VAL A 124 11.51 9.82 -27.18
C VAL A 124 12.36 9.52 -28.43
N LYS A 125 12.90 10.57 -29.05
CA LYS A 125 13.87 10.47 -30.16
C LYS A 125 15.10 11.33 -29.87
N ASN A 126 16.29 10.78 -30.05
CA ASN A 126 17.51 11.57 -30.18
C ASN A 126 17.52 12.24 -31.57
N VAL A 127 17.52 13.57 -31.60
CA VAL A 127 17.52 14.38 -32.84
C VAL A 127 18.79 15.20 -33.02
N GLY A 128 19.68 15.23 -32.03
CA GLY A 128 21.01 15.81 -32.15
C GLY A 128 22.05 14.86 -32.75
N GLU A 129 23.31 15.29 -32.70
CA GLU A 129 24.46 14.54 -33.21
C GLU A 129 25.12 13.71 -32.10
N GLY A 130 25.46 12.44 -32.39
CA GLY A 130 26.07 11.53 -31.42
C GLY A 130 25.07 10.71 -30.59
N ASN A 131 25.58 9.93 -29.64
CA ASN A 131 24.75 9.14 -28.73
C ASN A 131 24.22 10.02 -27.60
N TYR A 132 22.96 9.81 -27.24
CA TYR A 132 22.42 10.28 -25.96
C TYR A 132 22.51 9.17 -24.92
N ARG A 133 22.98 9.47 -23.70
CA ARG A 133 22.99 8.53 -22.56
C ARG A 133 22.68 9.23 -21.25
N GLU A 134 21.92 8.55 -20.41
CA GLU A 134 21.57 9.00 -19.06
C GLU A 134 21.50 7.82 -18.08
N MET A 135 21.60 8.13 -16.79
CA MET A 135 21.06 7.27 -15.73
C MET A 135 19.72 7.86 -15.28
N LEU A 136 18.66 7.08 -15.39
CA LEU A 136 17.32 7.45 -14.93
C LEU A 136 16.99 6.71 -13.65
N PHE A 137 16.49 7.46 -12.66
CA PHE A 137 16.11 7.01 -11.34
C PHE A 137 14.60 7.21 -11.19
N GLU A 138 13.82 6.13 -11.21
CA GLU A 138 12.41 6.16 -10.86
C GLU A 138 12.30 5.97 -9.35
N THR A 139 11.76 6.97 -8.65
CA THR A 139 11.50 6.89 -7.21
C THR A 139 10.18 6.19 -7.00
N LYS A 140 10.21 4.89 -6.67
CA LYS A 140 9.01 4.22 -6.17
C LYS A 140 8.58 4.92 -4.89
N PRO A 141 7.27 5.12 -4.65
CA PRO A 141 6.80 5.68 -3.39
C PRO A 141 7.23 4.77 -2.24
N CYS A 142 8.21 5.23 -1.45
CA CYS A 142 8.81 4.46 -0.38
C CYS A 142 7.76 4.00 0.65
N LYS A 143 8.01 2.87 1.31
CA LYS A 143 7.20 2.37 2.44
C LYS A 143 7.32 3.24 3.72
N SER A 144 7.98 4.40 3.65
CA SER A 144 7.92 5.49 4.64
C SER A 144 7.21 6.71 4.02
N VAL A 145 5.99 7.01 4.48
CA VAL A 145 5.00 7.80 3.75
C VAL A 145 5.21 9.33 3.83
N PRO A 146 5.26 10.05 2.69
CA PRO A 146 5.01 11.49 2.63
C PRO A 146 3.50 11.76 2.62
N HIS A 147 2.98 12.38 3.69
CA HIS A 147 1.57 12.23 4.08
C HIS A 147 0.49 13.00 3.29
N GLY A 148 0.83 13.54 2.11
CA GLY A 148 -0.10 14.28 1.26
C GLY A 148 -0.76 13.46 0.14
N GLU A 149 -0.18 12.32 -0.26
CA GLU A 149 -0.52 11.67 -1.54
C GLU A 149 -1.12 10.25 -1.40
N TYR A 150 -1.04 9.66 -0.20
CA TYR A 150 -1.67 8.37 0.10
C TYR A 150 -3.19 8.39 -0.09
N ALA A 151 -3.86 9.51 0.20
CA ALA A 151 -5.30 9.67 0.00
C ALA A 151 -5.73 9.24 -1.42
N ARG A 152 -5.05 9.78 -2.46
CA ARG A 152 -5.38 9.49 -3.87
C ARG A 152 -5.11 8.06 -4.30
N ARG A 153 -4.09 7.40 -3.73
CA ARG A 153 -3.76 6.02 -4.08
C ARG A 153 -4.82 5.03 -3.57
N TYR A 154 -5.54 5.42 -2.52
CA TYR A 154 -6.55 4.61 -1.84
C TYR A 154 -7.96 5.22 -1.90
N ASP A 155 -8.30 6.12 -2.83
CA ASP A 155 -9.64 6.74 -2.86
C ASP A 155 -10.81 5.74 -3.11
N ASN A 156 -10.50 4.50 -3.49
CA ASN A 156 -11.45 3.38 -3.58
C ASN A 156 -11.39 2.39 -2.38
N GLU A 157 -10.51 2.60 -1.40
CA GLU A 157 -10.32 1.69 -0.25
C GLU A 157 -10.60 2.40 1.09
N ASP A 158 -11.35 1.72 1.96
CA ASP A 158 -11.66 2.22 3.30
C ASP A 158 -10.40 2.25 4.17
N MET A 159 -10.09 3.43 4.70
CA MET A 159 -9.07 3.60 5.73
C MET A 159 -9.55 2.93 7.03
N ARG A 160 -8.64 2.32 7.79
CA ARG A 160 -8.93 1.86 9.16
C ARG A 160 -8.60 2.98 10.15
N ARG A 161 -9.48 3.20 11.12
CA ARG A 161 -9.20 4.02 12.31
C ARG A 161 -9.41 3.19 13.56
N ILE A 162 -8.32 2.98 14.32
CA ILE A 162 -8.34 2.43 15.67
C ILE A 162 -8.48 3.61 16.64
N PHE A 163 -9.42 3.47 17.58
CA PHE A 163 -9.66 4.38 18.69
C PHE A 163 -9.61 3.59 19.99
N LEU A 164 -8.79 4.01 20.96
CA LEU A 164 -8.74 3.39 22.29
C LEU A 164 -8.88 4.46 23.39
N ALA A 165 -9.75 4.23 24.37
CA ALA A 165 -10.04 5.16 25.47
C ALA A 165 -9.83 4.51 26.86
N LYS A 166 -9.51 5.33 27.87
CA LYS A 166 -9.28 4.83 29.25
C LYS A 166 -10.56 4.84 30.07
N ASP A 167 -11.34 5.92 29.98
CA ASP A 167 -12.51 6.15 30.86
C ASP A 167 -13.86 5.97 30.15
N GLY A 168 -14.07 4.83 29.49
CA GLY A 168 -15.40 4.32 29.11
C GLY A 168 -16.17 5.05 28.00
N ALA A 169 -15.64 6.14 27.46
CA ALA A 169 -16.29 6.93 26.42
C ALA A 169 -16.17 6.28 25.03
N ALA A 170 -17.08 5.36 24.72
CA ALA A 170 -17.27 4.87 23.35
C ALA A 170 -17.67 6.02 22.42
N ALA A 171 -16.84 6.30 21.41
CA ALA A 171 -17.10 7.37 20.44
C ALA A 171 -18.36 7.08 19.62
N LYS A 172 -19.25 8.08 19.48
CA LYS A 172 -20.53 7.93 18.77
C LYS A 172 -20.39 8.35 17.31
N THR A 173 -20.07 7.40 16.44
CA THR A 173 -20.00 7.64 14.99
C THR A 173 -21.36 7.37 14.30
N HIS A 174 -22.08 8.44 13.99
CA HIS A 174 -23.26 8.42 13.11
C HIS A 174 -23.03 9.37 11.93
N HIS A 175 -22.15 8.98 11.01
CA HIS A 175 -21.77 9.76 9.83
C HIS A 175 -21.78 8.86 8.60
N ASP A 176 -22.30 9.38 7.49
CA ASP A 176 -22.17 8.74 6.18
C ASP A 176 -20.68 8.54 5.85
N GLY A 177 -20.35 7.37 5.29
CA GLY A 177 -18.97 6.96 5.00
C GLY A 177 -18.19 6.35 6.17
N ALA A 178 -18.78 6.26 7.37
CA ALA A 178 -18.15 5.62 8.54
C ALA A 178 -18.89 4.33 8.97
N LYS A 179 -18.23 3.18 8.83
CA LYS A 179 -18.72 1.87 9.30
C LYS A 179 -17.97 1.43 10.54
N ILE A 180 -18.69 1.09 11.62
CA ILE A 180 -18.10 0.44 12.78
C ILE A 180 -17.81 -1.03 12.44
N LEU A 181 -16.55 -1.46 12.60
CA LEU A 181 -16.11 -2.84 12.42
C LEU A 181 -15.96 -3.59 13.75
N ALA A 182 -15.70 -2.87 14.85
CA ALA A 182 -15.75 -3.39 16.21
C ALA A 182 -15.90 -2.24 17.21
N ASN A 183 -16.55 -2.49 18.36
CA ASN A 183 -16.72 -1.51 19.43
C ASN A 183 -17.10 -2.22 20.74
N SER A 184 -16.19 -2.27 21.71
CA SER A 184 -16.45 -2.90 23.01
C SER A 184 -15.49 -2.43 24.12
N GLU A 185 -15.79 -2.84 25.35
CA GLU A 185 -14.78 -3.04 26.39
C GLU A 185 -13.69 -4.01 25.91
N ASN A 186 -12.51 -3.93 26.51
CA ASN A 186 -11.38 -4.80 26.25
C ASN A 186 -11.71 -6.27 26.55
N VAL A 187 -11.45 -7.15 25.57
CA VAL A 187 -11.63 -8.61 25.72
C VAL A 187 -10.32 -9.40 25.54
N ASN A 188 -9.17 -8.81 25.92
CA ASN A 188 -7.89 -9.54 25.88
C ASN A 188 -7.88 -10.73 26.83
N ASP A 189 -7.14 -11.76 26.43
CA ASP A 189 -6.79 -12.89 27.28
C ASP A 189 -6.05 -12.41 28.55
N GLU A 190 -6.22 -13.10 29.68
CA GLU A 190 -5.55 -12.74 30.94
C GLU A 190 -4.01 -12.70 30.79
N THR A 191 -3.45 -13.45 29.84
CA THR A 191 -2.02 -13.41 29.51
C THR A 191 -1.58 -12.09 28.86
N GLU A 192 -2.50 -11.36 28.21
CA GLU A 192 -2.23 -10.18 27.39
C GLU A 192 -2.70 -8.85 27.98
N LYS A 193 -3.66 -8.83 28.92
CA LYS A 193 -4.22 -7.59 29.50
C LYS A 193 -3.19 -6.58 30.03
N LYS A 194 -1.99 -7.03 30.38
CA LYS A 194 -0.84 -6.18 30.77
C LYS A 194 -0.31 -5.28 29.63
N PHE A 195 -0.60 -5.61 28.37
CA PHE A 195 -0.11 -4.90 27.18
C PHE A 195 -1.05 -3.77 26.72
N THR A 196 -2.25 -3.63 27.28
CA THR A 196 -3.26 -2.63 26.88
C THR A 196 -2.94 -1.19 27.29
N LYS A 197 -1.81 -0.95 27.97
CA LYS A 197 -1.35 0.36 28.49
C LYS A 197 -2.39 1.14 29.32
N GLY A 198 -3.35 0.42 29.92
CA GLY A 198 -4.42 0.99 30.72
C GLY A 198 -5.58 1.59 29.90
N TYR A 199 -5.65 1.34 28.60
CA TYR A 199 -6.87 1.53 27.82
C TYR A 199 -7.88 0.43 28.20
N THR A 200 -9.17 0.76 28.22
CA THR A 200 -10.25 -0.15 28.68
C THR A 200 -11.33 -0.37 27.62
N HIS A 201 -11.47 0.55 26.68
CA HIS A 201 -12.44 0.51 25.59
C HIS A 201 -11.73 0.69 24.26
N GLY A 202 -12.21 0.01 23.22
CA GLY A 202 -11.67 0.12 21.87
C GLY A 202 -12.75 0.08 20.80
N MET A 203 -12.47 0.77 19.68
CA MET A 203 -13.31 0.79 18.49
C MET A 203 -12.43 0.74 17.24
N LEU A 204 -12.86 -0.04 16.25
CA LEU A 204 -12.27 -0.12 14.91
C LEU A 204 -13.31 0.38 13.89
N LEU A 205 -12.92 1.34 13.06
CA LEU A 205 -13.74 1.92 12.00
C LEU A 205 -13.18 1.56 10.62
N SER A 206 -14.09 1.42 9.66
CA SER A 206 -13.88 1.56 8.22
C SER A 206 -14.31 2.99 7.83
N LEU A 207 -13.44 3.75 7.15
CA LEU A 207 -13.70 5.14 6.77
C LEU A 207 -13.45 5.35 5.27
N ASP A 208 -14.52 5.63 4.51
CA ASP A 208 -14.42 6.04 3.12
C ASP A 208 -13.80 7.45 2.99
N ALA A 209 -13.45 7.83 1.75
CA ALA A 209 -12.82 9.11 1.44
C ALA A 209 -13.59 10.36 1.95
N SER A 210 -14.92 10.27 2.11
CA SER A 210 -15.77 11.35 2.62
C SER A 210 -15.80 11.46 4.15
N ALA A 211 -15.33 10.41 4.85
CA ALA A 211 -15.32 10.30 6.30
C ALA A 211 -13.92 10.37 6.94
N ARG A 212 -12.83 10.05 6.21
CA ARG A 212 -11.44 10.09 6.75
C ARG A 212 -11.13 11.37 7.52
N ASP A 213 -11.50 12.51 6.94
CA ASP A 213 -11.20 13.82 7.51
C ASP A 213 -12.08 14.21 8.69
N ARG A 214 -13.22 13.53 8.90
CA ARG A 214 -14.10 13.78 10.03
C ARG A 214 -13.53 13.10 11.26
N THR A 215 -13.05 13.90 12.21
CA THR A 215 -12.78 13.43 13.57
C THR A 215 -14.14 13.29 14.27
N PRO A 216 -14.48 12.10 14.84
CA PRO A 216 -15.63 11.99 15.75
C PRO A 216 -15.42 12.87 16.99
N ASP A 217 -16.46 13.05 17.81
CA ASP A 217 -16.31 13.63 19.15
C ASP A 217 -15.46 12.69 20.04
N ILE A 218 -14.15 12.91 20.01
CA ILE A 218 -13.12 12.07 20.62
C ILE A 218 -12.70 12.66 21.99
N PRO A 219 -12.69 11.85 23.06
CA PRO A 219 -12.06 12.20 24.34
C PRO A 219 -10.59 12.58 24.18
N VAL A 220 -10.15 13.61 24.90
CA VAL A 220 -8.80 14.19 24.78
C VAL A 220 -7.66 13.28 25.27
N ASP A 221 -7.98 12.15 25.92
CA ASP A 221 -7.05 11.12 26.41
C ASP A 221 -6.94 9.90 25.47
N ALA A 222 -7.78 9.82 24.44
CA ALA A 222 -7.86 8.65 23.57
C ALA A 222 -6.68 8.54 22.60
N LEU A 223 -6.20 7.32 22.38
CA LEU A 223 -5.28 7.01 21.30
C LEU A 223 -6.06 6.92 19.98
N VAL A 224 -5.54 7.58 18.93
CA VAL A 224 -6.14 7.57 17.59
C VAL A 224 -5.07 7.17 16.57
N LEU A 225 -5.35 6.10 15.83
CA LEU A 225 -4.42 5.46 14.91
C LEU A 225 -5.12 5.14 13.60
N ASP A 226 -4.78 5.90 12.56
CA ASP A 226 -5.25 5.65 11.19
C ASP A 226 -4.25 4.74 10.45
N PHE A 227 -4.72 3.87 9.56
CA PHE A 227 -3.86 3.16 8.59
C PHE A 227 -4.65 2.75 7.33
N TYR A 228 -3.93 2.51 6.23
CA TYR A 228 -4.51 1.95 5.01
C TYR A 228 -4.27 0.43 4.98
N PRO A 229 -5.33 -0.40 5.03
CA PRO A 229 -5.20 -1.84 5.26
C PRO A 229 -4.75 -2.59 4.01
N GLN A 230 -3.57 -3.20 4.08
CA GLN A 230 -3.19 -4.31 3.21
C GLN A 230 -3.95 -5.55 3.67
N LEU A 231 -5.06 -5.87 3.00
CA LEU A 231 -5.84 -7.08 3.26
C LEU A 231 -5.07 -8.31 2.75
N VAL A 232 -4.76 -9.23 3.66
CA VAL A 232 -4.00 -10.46 3.37
C VAL A 232 -4.93 -11.67 3.33
N LYS A 233 -5.94 -11.67 4.20
CA LYS A 233 -6.94 -12.74 4.31
C LYS A 233 -8.28 -12.13 4.70
N ASP A 234 -9.31 -12.31 3.88
CA ASP A 234 -10.67 -11.92 4.22
C ASP A 234 -11.29 -12.95 5.19
N ALA A 235 -11.97 -12.47 6.23
CA ALA A 235 -12.75 -13.29 7.16
C ALA A 235 -14.13 -13.67 6.62
N GLY A 236 -14.55 -13.08 5.49
CA GLY A 236 -15.89 -13.22 4.93
C GLY A 236 -16.97 -12.50 5.73
N ALA A 237 -18.20 -12.57 5.23
CA ALA A 237 -19.38 -12.06 5.90
C ALA A 237 -20.15 -13.20 6.59
N GLU A 238 -20.10 -13.26 7.92
CA GLU A 238 -20.92 -14.16 8.74
C GLU A 238 -21.73 -13.33 9.74
N GLU A 239 -23.00 -13.05 9.41
CA GLU A 239 -23.87 -12.19 10.21
C GLU A 239 -24.20 -12.81 11.58
N GLY A 240 -24.21 -11.99 12.63
CA GLY A 240 -24.60 -12.39 13.99
C GLY A 240 -23.49 -12.99 14.84
N MET A 241 -22.31 -13.31 14.28
CA MET A 241 -21.15 -13.73 15.09
C MET A 241 -20.53 -12.55 15.86
N LYS A 242 -20.16 -12.78 17.13
CA LYS A 242 -19.31 -11.85 17.89
C LYS A 242 -17.84 -12.18 17.65
N ARG A 243 -17.35 -11.89 16.44
CA ARG A 243 -15.95 -12.12 16.08
C ARG A 243 -15.02 -11.20 16.87
N VAL A 244 -13.85 -11.67 17.24
CA VAL A 244 -12.83 -10.86 17.93
C VAL A 244 -11.94 -10.20 16.88
N LYS A 245 -11.74 -8.89 16.97
CA LYS A 245 -10.64 -8.17 16.30
C LYS A 245 -9.51 -8.01 17.31
N HIS A 246 -8.44 -8.78 17.11
CA HIS A 246 -7.21 -8.71 17.89
C HIS A 246 -6.27 -7.73 17.20
N MET A 247 -6.03 -6.58 17.84
CA MET A 247 -5.28 -5.47 17.27
C MET A 247 -3.89 -5.41 17.90
N VAL A 248 -2.84 -5.53 17.09
CA VAL A 248 -1.44 -5.41 17.53
C VAL A 248 -0.85 -4.14 16.93
N LEU A 249 -0.26 -3.31 17.79
CA LEU A 249 0.31 -2.01 17.45
C LEU A 249 1.79 -2.03 17.84
N VAL A 250 2.69 -1.72 16.91
CA VAL A 250 4.14 -1.87 17.13
C VAL A 250 4.94 -0.66 16.68
N ARG A 251 6.07 -0.46 17.36
CA ARG A 251 7.17 0.41 16.99
C ARG A 251 8.43 -0.44 16.96
N PHE A 252 9.09 -0.51 15.81
CA PHE A 252 10.30 -1.30 15.60
C PHE A 252 11.56 -0.53 16.02
N LYS A 253 12.62 -1.28 16.34
CA LYS A 253 13.96 -0.71 16.52
C LYS A 253 14.54 -0.27 15.16
N PRO A 254 15.44 0.73 15.11
CA PRO A 254 15.95 1.28 13.84
C PRO A 254 16.56 0.25 12.88
N GLU A 255 17.24 -0.78 13.41
CA GLU A 255 17.95 -1.81 12.63
C GLU A 255 17.08 -3.06 12.32
N THR A 256 15.76 -3.02 12.57
CA THR A 256 14.89 -4.18 12.37
C THR A 256 14.59 -4.41 10.88
N PRO A 257 14.68 -5.66 10.37
CA PRO A 257 14.20 -6.02 9.04
C PRO A 257 12.66 -6.10 9.02
N VAL A 258 12.00 -4.93 9.01
CA VAL A 258 10.53 -4.81 9.16
C VAL A 258 9.76 -5.65 8.12
N GLY A 259 10.25 -5.74 6.89
CA GLY A 259 9.64 -6.58 5.84
C GLY A 259 9.61 -8.07 6.19
N GLU A 260 10.64 -8.58 6.88
CA GLU A 260 10.71 -9.97 7.33
C GLU A 260 9.75 -10.20 8.51
N MET A 261 9.68 -9.27 9.47
CA MET A 261 8.73 -9.33 10.58
C MET A 261 7.27 -9.37 10.08
N VAL A 262 6.92 -8.49 9.13
CA VAL A 262 5.60 -8.46 8.50
C VAL A 262 5.33 -9.77 7.73
N ALA A 263 6.31 -10.27 6.97
CA ALA A 263 6.19 -11.55 6.27
C ALA A 263 5.99 -12.75 7.21
N GLY A 264 6.62 -12.73 8.40
CA GLY A 264 6.41 -13.70 9.46
C GLY A 264 4.95 -13.75 9.94
N TYR A 265 4.34 -12.58 10.21
CA TYR A 265 2.93 -12.51 10.61
C TYR A 265 2.00 -12.95 9.49
N ILE A 266 2.26 -12.51 8.25
CA ILE A 266 1.54 -12.98 7.04
C ILE A 266 1.61 -14.52 6.94
N GLY A 267 2.77 -15.12 7.23
CA GLY A 267 2.96 -16.57 7.26
C GLY A 267 2.03 -17.30 8.22
N LEU A 268 1.73 -16.71 9.39
CA LEU A 268 0.80 -17.32 10.37
C LEU A 268 -0.60 -17.56 9.80
N THR A 269 -1.06 -16.71 8.87
CA THR A 269 -2.39 -16.85 8.25
C THR A 269 -2.60 -18.15 7.46
N THR A 270 -1.50 -18.81 7.08
CA THR A 270 -1.47 -20.13 6.42
C THR A 270 -1.15 -21.28 7.37
N LYS A 271 -0.46 -21.01 8.48
CA LYS A 271 -0.13 -22.00 9.54
C LYS A 271 -1.27 -22.22 10.55
N ILE A 272 -2.07 -21.19 10.85
CA ILE A 272 -3.07 -21.18 11.93
C ILE A 272 -4.48 -21.03 11.32
N SER A 273 -5.36 -22.00 11.58
CA SER A 273 -6.69 -22.09 10.95
C SER A 273 -7.71 -21.11 11.55
N GLU A 274 -7.45 -20.70 12.78
CA GLU A 274 -8.25 -19.86 13.68
C GLU A 274 -8.19 -18.39 13.25
N MET A 275 -7.07 -17.95 12.65
CA MET A 275 -6.94 -16.64 12.00
C MET A 275 -7.84 -16.59 10.77
N LYS A 276 -9.09 -16.17 10.91
CA LYS A 276 -10.07 -16.16 9.82
C LYS A 276 -9.80 -15.03 8.85
N GLY A 277 -9.52 -13.83 9.36
CA GLY A 277 -9.05 -12.69 8.57
C GLY A 277 -7.78 -12.07 9.12
N PHE A 278 -7.04 -11.37 8.26
CA PHE A 278 -5.82 -10.65 8.61
C PHE A 278 -5.63 -9.46 7.66
N GLU A 279 -5.47 -8.27 8.25
CA GLU A 279 -5.12 -7.02 7.57
C GLU A 279 -4.06 -6.27 8.39
N TRP A 280 -3.21 -5.49 7.72
CA TRP A 280 -2.15 -4.72 8.38
C TRP A 280 -1.81 -3.46 7.59
N GLY A 281 -1.10 -2.51 8.20
CA GLY A 281 -0.53 -1.39 7.45
C GLY A 281 0.41 -0.51 8.28
N PRO A 282 1.22 0.33 7.61
CA PRO A 282 1.90 1.42 8.29
C PRO A 282 0.88 2.41 8.85
N ILE A 283 1.11 2.90 10.06
CA ILE A 283 0.30 3.94 10.68
C ILE A 283 0.41 5.23 9.84
N ALA A 284 -0.74 5.85 9.63
CA ALA A 284 -0.95 6.91 8.67
C ALA A 284 -1.89 8.01 9.20
N ASN A 285 -1.76 8.38 10.47
CA ASN A 285 -2.37 9.59 11.06
C ASN A 285 -2.16 10.83 10.18
N LYS A 286 -3.08 11.79 10.27
CA LYS A 286 -2.99 13.06 9.54
C LYS A 286 -1.67 13.81 9.84
N LEU A 287 -1.22 14.58 8.85
CA LEU A 287 -0.08 15.51 9.00
C LEU A 287 -0.33 16.49 10.16
N GLY A 288 0.60 16.58 11.10
CA GLY A 288 0.45 17.37 12.32
C GLY A 288 -0.41 16.71 13.42
N GLU A 289 -0.64 15.40 13.32
CA GLU A 289 -1.25 14.55 14.35
C GLU A 289 -0.43 13.26 14.62
N GLU A 290 0.86 13.27 14.27
CA GLU A 290 1.78 12.13 14.41
C GLU A 290 2.03 11.78 15.88
N GLU A 291 1.98 12.76 16.79
CA GLU A 291 2.09 12.54 18.23
C GLU A 291 0.91 11.74 18.80
N LYS A 292 -0.27 11.81 18.18
CA LYS A 292 -1.45 11.01 18.57
C LYS A 292 -1.27 9.52 18.29
N ALA A 293 -0.30 9.13 17.48
CA ALA A 293 0.05 7.72 17.28
C ALA A 293 0.88 7.13 18.44
N MET A 294 1.29 7.94 19.43
CA MET A 294 2.27 7.57 20.48
C MET A 294 3.60 6.99 19.92
N GLY A 295 3.91 7.27 18.65
CA GLY A 295 5.08 6.72 17.95
C GLY A 295 4.95 5.26 17.50
N PHE A 296 3.76 4.65 17.54
CA PHE A 296 3.51 3.38 16.84
C PHE A 296 3.62 3.59 15.32
N GLN A 297 4.21 2.61 14.65
CA GLN A 297 4.59 2.67 13.23
C GLN A 297 3.76 1.73 12.35
N TYR A 298 3.28 0.61 12.90
CA TYR A 298 2.46 -0.36 12.18
C TYR A 298 1.30 -0.85 13.04
N GLY A 299 0.16 -1.09 12.40
CA GLY A 299 -1.01 -1.75 12.97
C GLY A 299 -1.32 -3.05 12.23
N PHE A 300 -1.69 -4.08 12.99
CA PHE A 300 -2.14 -5.38 12.51
C PHE A 300 -3.48 -5.71 13.14
N VAL A 301 -4.42 -6.27 12.38
CA VAL A 301 -5.74 -6.71 12.88
C VAL A 301 -5.99 -8.14 12.43
N THR A 302 -6.04 -9.05 13.40
CA THR A 302 -6.44 -10.45 13.17
C THR A 302 -7.92 -10.61 13.55
N THR A 303 -8.72 -11.23 12.68
CA THR A 303 -10.12 -11.59 12.98
C THR A 303 -10.23 -13.07 13.34
N PHE A 304 -10.81 -13.35 14.50
CA PHE A 304 -11.13 -14.70 15.01
C PHE A 304 -12.65 -14.89 15.13
N ASN A 305 -13.16 -16.10 14.89
CA ASN A 305 -14.61 -16.34 15.00
C ASN A 305 -15.11 -16.39 16.45
N SER A 306 -14.23 -16.56 17.43
CA SER A 306 -14.55 -16.48 18.87
C SER A 306 -13.34 -16.10 19.72
N GLU A 307 -13.56 -15.81 21.00
CA GLU A 307 -12.48 -15.67 22.00
C GLU A 307 -11.70 -16.98 22.20
N ALA A 308 -12.32 -18.14 21.95
CA ALA A 308 -11.67 -19.44 22.04
C ALA A 308 -10.72 -19.69 20.85
N ASP A 309 -11.12 -19.29 19.62
CA ASP A 309 -10.23 -19.27 18.44
C ASP A 309 -9.00 -18.39 18.72
N ARG A 310 -9.19 -17.21 19.33
CA ARG A 310 -8.11 -16.30 19.74
C ARG A 310 -7.18 -16.94 20.77
N THR A 311 -7.72 -17.50 21.86
CA THR A 311 -6.89 -18.13 22.90
C THR A 311 -6.20 -19.41 22.39
N ALA A 312 -6.77 -20.14 21.43
CA ALA A 312 -6.10 -21.23 20.72
C ALA A 312 -4.93 -20.74 19.85
N TYR A 313 -5.09 -19.61 19.14
CA TYR A 313 -3.99 -18.93 18.42
C TYR A 313 -2.85 -18.52 19.37
N LEU A 314 -3.16 -17.96 20.54
CA LEU A 314 -2.13 -17.48 21.48
C LEU A 314 -1.18 -18.60 21.94
N VAL A 315 -1.70 -19.82 22.15
CA VAL A 315 -0.91 -21.00 22.56
C VAL A 315 -0.38 -21.83 21.39
N HIS A 316 -0.62 -21.43 20.14
CA HIS A 316 -0.19 -22.18 18.96
C HIS A 316 1.33 -22.12 18.77
N GLU A 317 1.96 -23.26 18.46
CA GLU A 317 3.42 -23.38 18.32
C GLU A 317 4.00 -22.33 17.36
N ALA A 318 3.46 -22.22 16.15
CA ALA A 318 3.86 -21.20 15.17
C ALA A 318 3.69 -19.74 15.63
N HIS A 319 2.71 -19.44 16.49
CA HIS A 319 2.58 -18.10 17.08
C HIS A 319 3.70 -17.86 18.10
N GLY A 320 4.00 -18.86 18.93
CA GLY A 320 5.16 -18.83 19.84
C GLY A 320 6.50 -18.67 19.11
N GLU A 321 6.72 -19.37 17.99
CA GLU A 321 7.89 -19.16 17.11
C GLU A 321 8.01 -17.69 16.70
N TYR A 322 6.96 -17.14 16.09
CA TYR A 322 6.95 -15.76 15.58
C TYR A 322 7.09 -14.71 16.68
N VAL A 323 6.44 -14.87 17.83
CA VAL A 323 6.56 -13.94 18.97
C VAL A 323 7.99 -13.92 19.54
N ASN A 324 8.68 -15.06 19.58
CA ASN A 324 10.08 -15.13 20.00
C ASN A 324 11.04 -14.41 19.04
N GLU A 325 10.70 -14.31 17.75
CA GLU A 325 11.45 -13.56 16.73
C GLU A 325 11.09 -12.06 16.72
N LEU A 326 9.79 -11.75 16.84
CA LEU A 326 9.25 -10.40 16.79
C LEU A 326 9.64 -9.56 18.02
N VAL A 327 9.41 -10.06 19.23
CA VAL A 327 9.55 -9.25 20.47
C VAL A 327 10.96 -8.67 20.66
N PRO A 328 12.08 -9.39 20.38
CA PRO A 328 13.41 -8.81 20.38
C PRO A 328 13.60 -7.61 19.44
N ASN A 329 12.81 -7.49 18.38
CA ASN A 329 12.86 -6.42 17.39
C ASN A 329 12.00 -5.19 17.74
N LEU A 330 11.09 -5.29 18.72
CA LEU A 330 10.21 -4.18 19.11
C LEU A 330 10.93 -3.20 20.05
N GLU A 331 10.80 -1.90 19.78
CA GLU A 331 11.11 -0.83 20.74
C GLU A 331 9.94 -0.64 21.71
N ASP A 332 8.70 -0.68 21.19
CA ASP A 332 7.47 -0.61 21.98
C ASP A 332 6.31 -1.33 21.26
N PHE A 333 5.33 -1.85 22.01
CA PHE A 333 4.14 -2.48 21.45
C PHE A 333 2.91 -2.36 22.36
N MET A 334 1.74 -2.63 21.80
CA MET A 334 0.47 -2.79 22.51
C MET A 334 -0.38 -3.86 21.80
N VAL A 335 -1.16 -4.59 22.59
CA VAL A 335 -2.18 -5.52 22.11
C VAL A 335 -3.53 -5.07 22.68
N PHE A 336 -4.57 -5.09 21.85
CA PHE A 336 -5.92 -4.72 22.27
C PHE A 336 -6.99 -5.50 21.48
N ASP A 337 -7.86 -6.21 22.19
CA ASP A 337 -8.92 -7.03 21.58
C ASP A 337 -10.31 -6.41 21.82
N VAL A 338 -11.11 -6.38 20.76
CA VAL A 338 -12.49 -5.86 20.74
C VAL A 338 -13.44 -6.81 20.01
N LEU A 339 -14.72 -6.76 20.36
CA LEU A 339 -15.77 -7.52 19.68
C LEU A 339 -16.34 -6.75 18.48
N GLU A 340 -16.56 -7.48 17.38
CA GLU A 340 -17.25 -6.98 16.19
C GLU A 340 -18.63 -6.43 16.54
N ALA A 341 -18.99 -5.29 15.93
CA ALA A 341 -20.25 -4.61 16.18
C ALA A 341 -21.42 -5.40 15.56
N GLN A 342 -22.55 -5.45 16.28
CA GLN A 342 -23.79 -6.12 15.86
C GLN A 342 -24.83 -5.12 15.36
#